data_AF-A0A957QRI8-F1
#
_entry.id   AF-A0A957QRI8-F1
#
_cell.length_a   1.000
_cell.length_b   1.000
_cell.length_c   1.000
_cell.angle_alpha   90.00
_cell.angle_beta   90.00
_cell.angle_gamma   90.00
#
_symmetry.space_group_name_H-M   'P 1'
#
loop_
_entity.id
_entity.type
_entity.pdbx_description
1 polymer ?
#
loop_
_entity_poly.entity_id
_entity_poly.type
_entity_poly.pdbx_seq_one_letter_code
_entity_poly.pdbx_strand_id
1 'polypeptide(L)'
;MTDSLNTPAQSAPQRVRIHSHVTQSRFLHVEDALGIGKIRLFAGNYRRGQGMDSHAYHFIDLADARVIFAALARGEPGFSYREYKGTPPQNGSGAPSTGTEQAVSRVLSVAVKGDNVYVELKSGPGKLTPTGAITPNGKPQVEVNVGFKQYEAQRLAATVLAYIHAWDIHR
;
A
#
# COMPACT_ATOMS: atom_id res chain seq x y z
N MET A 1 -1.68 20.53 44.49
CA MET A 1 -0.68 20.44 43.41
C MET A 1 -0.55 18.96 43.06
N THR A 2 -1.21 18.52 42.00
CA THR A 2 -1.14 17.15 41.50
C THR A 2 -0.57 17.22 40.10
N ASP A 3 0.73 16.99 39.98
CA ASP A 3 1.42 16.88 38.70
C ASP A 3 0.98 15.59 38.03
N SER A 4 0.08 15.72 37.05
CA SER A 4 -0.27 14.64 36.13
C SER A 4 0.95 14.37 35.24
N LEU A 5 1.58 13.21 35.47
CA LEU A 5 2.65 12.68 34.64
C LEU A 5 2.20 12.61 33.17
N ASN A 6 2.79 13.46 32.35
CA ASN A 6 2.61 13.49 30.92
C ASN A 6 3.40 12.32 30.31
N THR A 7 2.77 11.15 30.16
CA THR A 7 3.37 10.02 29.46
C THR A 7 3.57 10.40 27.99
N PRO A 8 4.81 10.46 27.47
CA PRO A 8 5.02 10.76 26.06
C PRO A 8 4.36 9.67 25.22
N ALA A 9 3.48 10.07 24.30
CA ALA A 9 2.87 9.19 23.33
C ALA A 9 3.99 8.41 22.62
N GLN A 10 4.01 7.09 22.83
CA GLN A 10 4.99 6.20 22.22
C GLN A 10 4.84 6.35 20.70
N SER A 11 5.83 7.01 20.06
CA SER A 11 5.84 7.20 18.62
C SER A 11 5.75 5.81 17.97
N ALA A 12 4.69 5.56 17.21
CA ALA A 12 4.55 4.29 16.50
C ALA A 12 5.86 3.98 15.74
N PRO A 13 6.36 2.73 15.79
CA PRO A 13 7.65 2.41 15.20
C PRO A 13 7.69 2.84 13.73
N GLN A 14 8.69 3.67 13.40
CA GLN A 14 8.88 4.17 12.04
C GLN A 14 9.19 2.98 11.12
N ARG A 15 8.30 2.73 10.14
CA ARG A 15 8.50 1.66 9.16
C ARG A 15 9.70 1.99 8.28
N VAL A 16 10.57 1.01 8.07
CA VAL A 16 11.73 1.14 7.17
C VAL A 16 11.21 1.31 5.74
N ARG A 17 11.64 2.38 5.07
CA ARG A 17 11.34 2.62 3.65
C ARG A 17 12.46 1.99 2.82
N ILE A 18 12.11 0.97 2.05
CA ILE A 18 13.02 0.26 1.14
C ILE A 18 13.35 1.18 -0.05
N HIS A 19 12.33 1.83 -0.61
CA HIS A 19 12.49 2.80 -1.69
C HIS A 19 11.38 3.84 -1.63
N SER A 20 11.68 5.07 -2.05
CA SER A 20 10.71 6.16 -2.19
C SER A 20 10.75 6.74 -3.60
N HIS A 21 9.59 6.84 -4.24
CA HIS A 21 9.39 7.64 -5.44
C HIS A 21 8.53 8.85 -5.09
N VAL A 22 9.01 10.05 -5.38
CA VAL A 22 8.34 11.30 -4.99
C VAL A 22 8.23 12.21 -6.20
N THR A 23 7.03 12.69 -6.46
CA THR A 23 6.68 13.66 -7.51
C THR A 23 6.19 14.93 -6.85
N GLN A 24 5.96 16.01 -7.61
CA GLN A 24 5.52 17.30 -7.04
C GLN A 24 4.25 17.24 -6.18
N SER A 25 3.35 16.29 -6.43
CA SER A 25 2.05 16.20 -5.76
C SER A 25 1.72 14.82 -5.19
N ARG A 26 2.58 13.81 -5.40
CA ARG A 26 2.33 12.42 -5.01
C ARG A 26 3.61 11.72 -4.60
N PHE A 27 3.49 10.73 -3.73
CA PHE A 27 4.58 9.81 -3.41
C PHE A 27 4.12 8.36 -3.46
N LEU A 28 5.08 7.46 -3.66
CA LEU A 28 4.98 6.04 -3.43
C LEU A 28 6.16 5.60 -2.56
N HIS A 29 5.87 4.92 -1.48
CA HIS A 29 6.85 4.25 -0.62
C HIS A 29 6.64 2.76 -0.74
N VAL A 30 7.75 2.05 -0.94
CA VAL A 30 7.82 0.61 -0.70
C VAL A 30 8.43 0.44 0.68
N GLU A 31 7.67 -0.15 1.59
CA GLU A 31 8.01 -0.24 3.00
C GLU A 31 8.16 -1.70 3.44
N ASP A 32 9.05 -1.91 4.41
CA ASP A 32 9.23 -3.18 5.06
C ASP A 32 7.95 -3.63 5.78
N ALA A 33 7.54 -4.86 5.48
CA ALA A 33 6.60 -5.64 6.29
C ALA A 33 7.03 -7.11 6.32
N LEU A 34 8.35 -7.36 6.21
CA LEU A 34 8.89 -8.71 6.00
C LEU A 34 8.66 -9.61 7.21
N GLY A 35 8.58 -9.02 8.42
CA GLY A 35 8.23 -9.72 9.65
C GLY A 35 6.86 -10.42 9.63
N ILE A 36 5.95 -10.02 8.73
CA ILE A 36 4.66 -10.70 8.50
C ILE A 36 4.60 -11.39 7.12
N GLY A 37 5.74 -11.56 6.46
CA GLY A 37 5.82 -12.17 5.13
C GLY A 37 5.19 -11.32 4.02
N LYS A 38 5.27 -9.99 4.10
CA LYS A 38 4.68 -9.08 3.12
C LYS A 38 5.59 -7.89 2.80
N ILE A 39 5.24 -7.16 1.75
CA ILE A 39 5.72 -5.80 1.47
C ILE A 39 4.54 -4.85 1.55
N ARG A 40 4.75 -3.63 2.06
CA ARG A 40 3.71 -2.60 2.06
C ARG A 40 4.00 -1.58 0.96
N LEU A 41 3.03 -1.38 0.06
CA LEU A 41 2.98 -0.20 -0.79
C LEU A 41 2.17 0.86 -0.07
N PHE A 42 2.74 2.06 0.09
CA PHE A 42 2.09 3.19 0.72
C PHE A 42 2.22 4.40 -0.19
N ALA A 43 1.09 4.97 -0.63
CA ALA A 43 1.10 6.10 -1.54
C ALA A 43 0.16 7.20 -1.03
N GLY A 44 0.49 8.44 -1.34
CA GLY A 44 -0.34 9.57 -0.96
C GLY A 44 -0.22 10.75 -1.91
N ASN A 45 -1.29 11.54 -1.94
CA ASN A 45 -1.28 12.89 -2.50
C ASN A 45 -0.83 13.86 -1.42
N TYR A 46 -0.06 14.87 -1.81
CA TYR A 46 0.38 15.90 -0.88
C TYR A 46 0.43 17.25 -1.58
N ARG A 47 0.35 18.32 -0.78
CA ARG A 47 0.55 19.70 -1.25
C ARG A 47 1.74 20.29 -0.53
N ARG A 48 2.62 20.93 -1.30
CA ARG A 48 3.81 21.59 -0.74
C ARG A 48 3.37 22.60 0.33
N GLY A 49 3.92 22.47 1.54
CA GLY A 49 3.58 23.32 2.68
C GLY A 49 2.29 22.97 3.43
N GLN A 50 1.50 22.00 2.96
CA GLN A 50 0.27 21.55 3.66
C GLN A 50 0.32 20.08 4.10
N GLY A 51 1.39 19.36 3.75
CA GLY A 51 1.54 17.96 4.11
C GLY A 51 0.70 17.03 3.23
N MET A 52 0.44 15.83 3.74
CA MET A 52 -0.28 14.76 3.06
C MET A 52 -1.79 14.99 3.15
N ASP A 53 -2.46 14.96 2.00
CA ASP A 53 -3.90 15.23 1.86
C ASP A 53 -4.72 13.93 1.93
N SER A 54 -4.36 12.95 1.11
CA SER A 54 -5.01 11.63 1.06
C SER A 54 -3.98 10.53 0.83
N HIS A 55 -4.25 9.34 1.35
CA HIS A 55 -3.31 8.22 1.23
C HIS A 55 -4.02 6.86 1.23
N ALA A 56 -3.36 5.89 0.60
CA ALA A 56 -3.79 4.50 0.57
C ALA A 56 -2.57 3.58 0.77
N TYR A 57 -2.82 2.36 1.24
CA TYR A 57 -1.79 1.33 1.31
C TYR A 57 -2.32 -0.04 0.91
N HIS A 58 -1.41 -0.89 0.46
CA HIS A 58 -1.67 -2.27 0.10
C HIS A 58 -0.55 -3.15 0.63
N PHE A 59 -0.89 -4.34 1.12
CA PHE A 59 0.09 -5.34 1.51
C PHE A 59 0.12 -6.44 0.46
N ILE A 60 1.31 -6.70 -0.08
CA ILE A 60 1.56 -7.71 -1.10
C ILE A 60 2.30 -8.86 -0.44
N ASP A 61 1.86 -10.09 -0.69
CA ASP A 61 2.54 -11.29 -0.22
C ASP A 61 3.90 -11.46 -0.94
N LEU A 62 4.92 -12.03 -0.28
CA LEU A 62 6.28 -12.04 -0.86
C LEU A 62 6.37 -12.73 -2.22
N ALA A 63 5.57 -13.77 -2.45
CA ALA A 63 5.53 -14.47 -3.74
C ALA A 63 5.08 -13.52 -4.86
N ASP A 64 3.99 -12.80 -4.66
CA ASP A 64 3.48 -11.81 -5.61
C ASP A 64 4.43 -10.63 -5.78
N ALA A 65 5.02 -10.16 -4.67
CA ALA A 65 5.99 -9.07 -4.70
C ALA A 65 7.18 -9.43 -5.62
N ARG A 66 7.71 -10.67 -5.52
CA ARG A 66 8.79 -11.12 -6.41
C ARG A 66 8.38 -11.12 -7.86
N VAL A 67 7.18 -11.58 -8.19
CA VAL A 67 6.69 -11.60 -9.58
C VAL A 67 6.57 -10.17 -10.12
N ILE A 68 5.89 -9.29 -9.37
CA ILE A 68 5.67 -7.89 -9.76
C ILE A 68 7.01 -7.17 -9.95
N PHE A 69 7.88 -7.19 -8.94
CA PHE A 69 9.14 -6.47 -9.03
C PHE A 69 10.12 -7.12 -10.02
N ALA A 70 10.07 -8.44 -10.26
CA ALA A 70 10.89 -9.05 -11.31
C ALA A 70 10.46 -8.60 -12.72
N ALA A 71 9.15 -8.53 -12.98
CA ALA A 71 8.63 -8.02 -14.26
C ALA A 71 9.01 -6.54 -14.46
N LEU A 72 8.85 -5.72 -13.41
CA LEU A 72 9.24 -4.31 -13.46
C LEU A 72 10.75 -4.12 -13.63
N ALA A 73 11.58 -4.91 -12.96
CA ALA A 73 13.05 -4.85 -13.10
C ALA A 73 13.51 -5.22 -14.51
N ARG A 74 12.86 -6.19 -15.15
CA ARG A 74 13.12 -6.54 -16.56
C ARG A 74 12.57 -5.53 -17.56
N GLY A 75 11.73 -4.59 -17.13
CA GLY A 75 11.05 -3.67 -18.04
C GLY A 75 10.08 -4.39 -18.98
N GLU A 76 9.37 -5.40 -18.46
CA GLU A 76 8.50 -6.28 -19.24
C GLU A 76 7.36 -5.49 -19.93
N PRO A 77 7.32 -5.43 -21.28
CA PRO A 77 6.34 -4.63 -22.00
C PRO A 77 4.91 -5.12 -21.76
N GLY A 78 4.00 -4.18 -21.49
CA GLY A 78 2.58 -4.51 -21.29
C GLY A 78 2.27 -5.27 -20.00
N PHE A 79 3.24 -5.43 -19.10
CA PHE A 79 3.00 -6.06 -17.80
C PHE A 79 1.84 -5.37 -17.07
N SER A 80 0.93 -6.17 -16.53
CA SER A 80 -0.18 -5.71 -15.73
C SER A 80 -0.46 -6.68 -14.58
N TYR A 81 -0.79 -6.11 -13.42
CA TYR A 81 -1.13 -6.87 -12.23
C TYR A 81 -2.26 -6.15 -11.49
N ARG A 82 -3.19 -6.92 -10.93
CA ARG A 82 -4.30 -6.38 -10.13
C ARG A 82 -4.64 -7.30 -8.98
N GLU A 83 -4.75 -6.72 -7.80
CA GLU A 83 -5.06 -7.45 -6.57
C GLU A 83 -6.14 -6.75 -5.76
N TYR A 84 -6.97 -7.55 -5.11
CA TYR A 84 -8.03 -7.11 -4.21
C TYR A 84 -7.79 -7.67 -2.82
N LYS A 85 -7.79 -6.79 -1.82
CA LYS A 85 -7.79 -7.17 -0.40
C LYS A 85 -8.97 -6.49 0.28
N GLY A 86 -9.42 -7.03 1.40
CA GLY A 86 -10.42 -6.36 2.22
C GLY A 86 -10.29 -6.64 3.69
N THR A 87 -10.91 -5.77 4.48
CA THR A 87 -11.05 -5.90 5.92
C THR A 87 -12.54 -6.12 6.22
N PRO A 88 -12.92 -7.23 6.88
CA PRO A 88 -14.30 -7.45 7.31
C PRO A 88 -14.78 -6.32 8.24
N PRO A 89 -16.10 -6.12 8.38
CA PRO A 89 -16.65 -5.30 9.44
C PRO A 89 -16.15 -5.81 10.80
N GLN A 90 -15.75 -4.93 11.70
CA GLN A 90 -15.38 -5.30 13.07
C GLN A 90 -16.65 -5.39 13.91
N ASN A 91 -17.22 -6.58 14.10
CA ASN A 91 -18.26 -6.78 15.12
C ASN A 91 -17.55 -7.00 16.47
N GLY A 92 -17.72 -6.11 17.46
CA GLY A 92 -16.99 -6.33 18.72
C GLY A 92 -17.18 -5.37 19.89
N SER A 93 -18.41 -5.12 20.33
CA SER A 93 -18.82 -5.08 21.76
C SER A 93 -20.33 -4.84 21.77
N GLY A 94 -21.09 -5.43 22.70
CA GLY A 94 -22.56 -5.37 22.75
C GLY A 94 -23.19 -3.98 23.00
N ALA A 95 -22.58 -2.91 22.47
CA ALA A 95 -23.15 -1.57 22.43
C ALA A 95 -24.07 -1.40 21.20
N PRO A 96 -25.12 -0.57 21.29
CA PRO A 96 -26.02 -0.33 20.17
C PRO A 96 -25.26 0.27 18.98
N SER A 97 -25.37 -0.36 17.81
CA SER A 97 -24.70 0.06 16.59
C SER A 97 -25.33 1.33 16.02
N THR A 98 -24.65 2.46 16.18
CA THR A 98 -24.95 3.69 15.43
C THR A 98 -24.23 3.66 14.08
N GLY A 99 -24.67 2.79 13.16
CA GLY A 99 -24.72 3.10 11.72
C GLY A 99 -23.51 3.04 10.79
N THR A 100 -22.28 2.61 11.16
CA THR A 100 -21.13 2.70 10.22
C THR A 100 -20.10 1.54 10.25
N GLU A 101 -20.49 0.31 10.60
CA GLU A 101 -19.58 -0.85 10.49
C GLU A 101 -19.56 -1.41 9.06
N GLN A 102 -18.84 -0.73 8.15
CA GLN A 102 -18.73 -1.14 6.75
C GLN A 102 -17.41 -1.85 6.46
N ALA A 103 -17.47 -2.95 5.71
CA ALA A 103 -16.28 -3.61 5.19
C ALA A 103 -15.45 -2.63 4.35
N VAL A 104 -14.12 -2.75 4.38
CA VAL A 104 -13.22 -1.90 3.58
C VAL A 104 -12.58 -2.73 2.48
N SER A 105 -12.69 -2.28 1.24
CA SER A 105 -11.97 -2.86 0.10
C SER A 105 -10.75 -2.02 -0.25
N ARG A 106 -9.65 -2.70 -0.60
CA ARG A 106 -8.39 -2.12 -1.05
C ARG A 106 -8.01 -2.78 -2.37
N VAL A 107 -7.66 -1.98 -3.37
CA VAL A 107 -7.26 -2.45 -4.70
C VAL A 107 -5.87 -1.94 -5.01
N LEU A 108 -5.02 -2.82 -5.51
CA LEU A 108 -3.74 -2.51 -6.12
C LEU A 108 -3.84 -2.78 -7.62
N SER A 109 -3.41 -1.83 -8.44
CA SER A 109 -3.16 -2.04 -9.87
C SER A 109 -1.74 -1.59 -10.20
N VAL A 110 -1.00 -2.42 -10.95
CA VAL A 110 0.28 -2.06 -11.55
C VAL A 110 0.14 -2.24 -13.06
N ALA A 111 0.54 -1.25 -13.85
CA ALA A 111 0.44 -1.32 -15.31
C ALA A 111 1.60 -0.61 -16.01
N VAL A 112 2.18 -1.27 -17.01
CA VAL A 112 3.17 -0.71 -17.93
C VAL A 112 2.46 -0.29 -19.23
N LYS A 113 2.62 0.97 -19.65
CA LYS A 113 2.06 1.54 -20.88
C LYS A 113 3.10 2.37 -21.60
N GLY A 114 3.67 1.81 -22.67
CA GLY A 114 4.88 2.36 -23.30
C GLY A 114 5.99 2.50 -22.26
N ASP A 115 6.68 3.63 -22.24
CA ASP A 115 7.78 3.89 -21.30
C ASP A 115 7.33 4.35 -19.90
N ASN A 116 6.04 4.19 -19.56
CA ASN A 116 5.50 4.64 -18.29
C ASN A 116 4.95 3.46 -17.48
N VAL A 117 5.20 3.50 -16.18
CA VAL A 117 4.67 2.57 -15.20
C VAL A 117 3.73 3.32 -14.27
N TYR A 118 2.58 2.71 -13.98
CA TYR A 118 1.57 3.25 -13.10
C TYR A 118 1.34 2.29 -11.95
N VAL A 119 1.40 2.82 -10.72
CA VAL A 119 1.00 2.11 -9.50
C VAL A 119 -0.19 2.85 -8.92
N GLU A 120 -1.33 2.17 -8.90
CA GLU A 120 -2.60 2.69 -8.40
C GLU A 120 -3.02 1.96 -7.13
N LEU A 121 -3.30 2.72 -6.09
CA LEU A 121 -3.88 2.24 -4.82
C LEU A 121 -5.25 2.87 -4.63
N LYS A 122 -6.27 2.03 -4.43
CA LYS A 122 -7.64 2.46 -4.11
C LYS A 122 -8.07 1.90 -2.76
N SER A 123 -8.82 2.69 -2.00
CA SER A 123 -9.48 2.26 -0.77
C SER A 123 -10.88 2.84 -0.68
N GLY A 124 -11.84 2.06 -0.22
CA GLY A 124 -13.22 2.50 -0.06
C GLY A 124 -14.16 1.42 0.44
N PRO A 125 -15.48 1.62 0.29
CA PRO A 125 -16.49 0.67 0.72
C PRO A 125 -16.30 -0.70 0.09
N GLY A 126 -16.40 -1.74 0.91
CA GLY A 126 -16.39 -3.14 0.51
C GLY A 126 -17.74 -3.82 0.68
N LYS A 127 -17.92 -4.94 0.00
CA LYS A 127 -19.04 -5.87 0.17
C LYS A 127 -18.51 -7.28 0.38
N LEU A 128 -18.97 -7.95 1.44
CA LEU A 128 -18.68 -9.35 1.70
C LEU A 128 -19.45 -10.21 0.69
N THR A 129 -18.74 -11.07 -0.04
CA THR A 129 -19.31 -12.04 -0.97
C THR A 129 -19.76 -13.30 -0.21
N PRO A 130 -20.63 -14.15 -0.81
CA PRO A 130 -21.00 -15.44 -0.21
C PRO A 130 -19.79 -16.35 0.07
N THR A 131 -18.68 -16.16 -0.64
CA THR A 131 -17.42 -16.91 -0.46
C THR A 131 -16.52 -16.34 0.65
N GLY A 132 -16.96 -15.31 1.36
CA GLY A 132 -16.18 -14.64 2.41
C GLY A 132 -15.13 -13.65 1.90
N ALA A 133 -15.01 -13.45 0.59
CA ALA A 133 -14.14 -12.43 0.02
C ALA A 133 -14.77 -11.03 0.13
N ILE A 134 -13.96 -9.98 0.07
CA ILE A 134 -14.46 -8.59 0.09
C ILE A 134 -14.11 -7.93 -1.23
N THR A 135 -15.13 -7.45 -1.93
CA THR A 135 -15.00 -6.75 -3.21
C THR A 135 -15.35 -5.28 -3.07
N PRO A 136 -14.89 -4.40 -3.98
CA PRO A 136 -15.29 -3.00 -4.00
C PRO A 136 -16.82 -2.84 -4.13
N ASN A 137 -17.39 -1.91 -3.37
CA ASN A 137 -18.83 -1.66 -3.32
C ASN A 137 -19.15 -0.17 -3.49
N GLY A 138 -18.83 0.36 -4.66
CA GLY A 138 -19.04 1.77 -5.01
C GLY A 138 -17.74 2.49 -5.35
N LYS A 139 -17.79 3.82 -5.36
CA LYS A 139 -16.63 4.67 -5.67
C LYS A 139 -15.58 4.56 -4.54
N PRO A 140 -14.28 4.49 -4.88
CA PRO A 140 -13.23 4.56 -3.87
C PRO A 140 -13.30 5.92 -3.15
N GLN A 141 -13.09 5.90 -1.84
CA GLN A 141 -12.95 7.12 -1.03
C GLN A 141 -11.57 7.74 -1.22
N VAL A 142 -10.56 6.89 -1.42
CA VAL A 142 -9.21 7.32 -1.73
C VAL A 142 -8.71 6.59 -2.97
N GLU A 143 -8.12 7.35 -3.87
CA GLU A 143 -7.44 6.87 -5.08
C GLU A 143 -6.12 7.63 -5.24
N VAL A 144 -5.02 6.89 -5.28
CA VAL A 144 -3.68 7.43 -5.51
C VAL A 144 -3.07 6.68 -6.69
N ASN A 145 -2.79 7.40 -7.77
CA ASN A 145 -2.11 6.86 -8.94
C ASN A 145 -0.75 7.57 -9.10
N VAL A 146 0.32 6.80 -9.00
CA VAL A 146 1.69 7.28 -9.11
C VAL A 146 2.29 6.74 -10.41
N GLY A 147 2.59 7.67 -11.31
CA GLY A 147 3.27 7.41 -12.57
C GLY A 147 4.78 7.68 -12.47
N PHE A 148 5.57 6.84 -13.11
CA PHE A 148 7.01 7.03 -13.28
C PHE A 148 7.52 6.40 -14.58
N LYS A 149 8.69 6.84 -15.03
CA LYS A 149 9.34 6.30 -16.23
C LYS A 149 9.84 4.88 -15.99
N GLN A 150 9.93 4.11 -17.06
CA GLN A 150 10.35 2.70 -17.00
C GLN A 150 11.70 2.53 -16.29
N TYR A 151 12.70 3.38 -16.54
CA TYR A 151 13.99 3.27 -15.88
C TYR A 151 13.90 3.53 -14.35
N GLU A 152 12.99 4.41 -13.93
CA GLU A 152 12.74 4.66 -12.50
C GLU A 152 12.07 3.45 -11.85
N ALA A 153 11.16 2.80 -12.59
CA ALA A 153 10.51 1.56 -12.18
C ALA A 153 11.52 0.42 -11.99
N GLN A 154 12.43 0.27 -12.94
CA GLN A 154 13.47 -0.75 -12.91
C GLN A 154 14.38 -0.56 -11.70
N ARG A 155 14.80 0.68 -11.42
CA ARG A 155 15.62 0.99 -10.24
C ARG A 155 14.90 0.68 -8.93
N LEU A 156 13.63 1.10 -8.81
CA LEU A 156 12.81 0.80 -7.64
C LEU A 156 12.69 -0.71 -7.45
N ALA A 157 12.35 -1.44 -8.52
CA ALA A 157 12.11 -2.86 -8.48
C ALA A 157 13.38 -3.66 -8.15
N ALA A 158 14.52 -3.31 -8.74
CA ALA A 158 15.81 -3.93 -8.43
C ALA A 158 16.19 -3.73 -6.95
N THR A 159 15.96 -2.54 -6.40
CA THR A 159 16.22 -2.22 -4.99
C THR A 159 15.35 -3.10 -4.08
N VAL A 160 14.06 -3.24 -4.39
CA VAL A 160 13.14 -4.06 -3.59
C VAL A 160 13.49 -5.54 -3.66
N LEU A 161 13.82 -6.07 -4.84
CA LEU A 161 14.25 -7.47 -4.98
C LEU A 161 15.54 -7.75 -4.20
N ALA A 162 16.53 -6.85 -4.27
CA ALA A 162 17.76 -6.98 -3.51
C ALA A 162 17.50 -6.98 -1.99
N TYR A 163 16.59 -6.11 -1.53
CA TYR A 163 16.20 -6.05 -0.13
C TYR A 163 15.50 -7.33 0.34
N ILE A 164 14.53 -7.85 -0.43
CA ILE A 164 13.86 -9.12 -0.11
C ILE A 164 14.89 -10.27 -0.10
N HIS A 165 15.78 -10.32 -1.08
CA HIS A 165 16.81 -11.35 -1.16
C HIS A 165 17.76 -11.32 0.03
N ALA A 166 18.19 -10.13 0.46
CA ALA A 166 19.03 -9.97 1.64
C ALA A 166 18.32 -10.52 2.89
N TRP A 167 17.01 -10.28 3.03
CA TRP A 167 16.23 -10.83 4.14
C TRP A 167 16.12 -12.36 4.10
N ASP A 168 15.96 -12.96 2.91
CA ASP A 168 15.88 -14.41 2.76
C ASP A 168 17.14 -15.14 3.28
N ILE A 169 18.31 -14.50 3.14
CA ILE A 169 19.60 -15.07 3.58
C ILE A 169 19.72 -15.06 5.11
N HIS A 170 19.09 -14.11 5.79
CA HIS A 170 19.21 -13.92 7.24
C HIS A 170 18.15 -14.68 8.05
N ARG A 171 17.33 -15.51 7.39
CA ARG A 171 16.24 -16.26 8.00
C ARG A 171 16.56 -17.75 8.07
#